data_AF-A0A507CKH5-F1
#
_entry.id   AF-A0A507CKH5-F1
#
_cell.length_a   1.000
_cell.length_b   1.000
_cell.length_c   1.000
_cell.angle_alpha   90.00
_cell.angle_beta   90.00
_cell.angle_gamma   90.00
#
_symmetry.space_group_name_H-M   'P 1'
#
loop_
_entity.id
_entity.type
_entity.pdbx_description
1 polymer ?
#
loop_
_entity_poly.entity_id
_entity_poly.type
_entity_poly.pdbx_seq_one_letter_code
_entity_poly.pdbx_strand_id
1 'polypeptide(L)'
;MKLTIFVVGPTQSGKTAIANILADLLESTSAQYYPTQGVRILEIEKSITVLDGKKGRAREENIQVELWDTSSDEKLVPSRSSCIILVNL
;
A
#
# COMPACT_ATOMS: atom_id res chain seq x y z
N MET A 1 10.23 -13.51 -2.40
CA MET A 1 10.67 -12.09 -2.45
C MET A 1 9.78 -11.30 -1.51
N LYS A 2 10.31 -10.27 -0.85
CA LYS A 2 9.53 -9.39 0.04
C LYS A 2 9.55 -7.96 -0.50
N LEU A 3 8.39 -7.37 -0.70
CA LEU A 3 8.20 -6.02 -1.21
C LEU A 3 7.58 -5.15 -0.10
N THR A 4 8.12 -3.96 0.13
CA THR A 4 7.53 -3.02 1.10
C THR A 4 6.99 -1.80 0.37
N ILE A 5 5.72 -1.46 0.61
CA ILE A 5 5.04 -0.31 0.03
C ILE A 5 4.57 0.60 1.15
N PHE A 6 4.95 1.88 1.11
CA PHE A 6 4.49 2.89 2.06
C PHE A 6 3.41 3.76 1.43
N VAL A 7 2.27 3.89 2.11
CA VAL A 7 1.18 4.79 1.73
C VAL A 7 1.24 6.00 2.66
N VAL A 8 1.65 7.14 2.10
CA VAL A 8 1.94 8.38 2.85
C VAL A 8 1.18 9.57 2.26
N GLY A 9 0.86 10.56 3.09
CA GLY A 9 0.08 11.74 2.67
C GLY A 9 -0.83 12.28 3.78
N PRO A 10 -1.50 13.42 3.57
CA PRO A 10 -2.30 14.09 4.59
C PRO A 10 -3.46 13.26 5.14
N THR A 11 -3.98 13.64 6.30
CA THR A 11 -5.25 13.11 6.84
C THR A 11 -6.35 13.24 5.77
N GLN A 12 -7.22 12.23 5.66
CA GLN A 12 -8.30 12.18 4.66
C GLN A 12 -7.89 12.20 3.17
N SER A 13 -6.62 12.01 2.81
CA SER A 13 -6.19 11.96 1.39
C SER A 13 -6.48 10.62 0.67
N GLY A 14 -7.32 9.75 1.24
CA GLY A 14 -7.66 8.44 0.64
C GLY A 14 -6.67 7.29 0.86
N LYS A 15 -5.64 7.46 1.71
CA LYS A 15 -4.60 6.45 1.99
C LYS A 15 -5.16 5.09 2.35
N THR A 16 -6.01 5.06 3.38
CA THR A 16 -6.66 3.85 3.90
C THR A 16 -7.49 3.16 2.82
N ALA A 17 -8.23 3.93 2.01
CA ALA A 17 -9.04 3.38 0.92
C ALA A 17 -8.16 2.71 -0.15
N ILE A 18 -7.06 3.34 -0.57
CA ILE A 18 -6.10 2.75 -1.50
C ILE A 18 -5.46 1.49 -0.88
N ALA A 19 -5.07 1.56 0.39
CA ALA A 19 -4.45 0.43 1.09
C ALA A 19 -5.38 -0.78 1.14
N ASN A 20 -6.66 -0.55 1.44
CA ASN A 20 -7.70 -1.56 1.46
C ASN A 20 -7.90 -2.19 0.06
N ILE A 21 -8.00 -1.37 -1.00
CA ILE A 21 -8.14 -1.86 -2.38
C ILE A 21 -6.93 -2.73 -2.78
N LEU A 22 -5.71 -2.28 -2.49
CA LEU A 22 -4.49 -3.02 -2.82
C LEU A 22 -4.39 -4.36 -2.07
N ALA A 23 -4.93 -4.41 -0.86
CA ALA A 23 -4.98 -5.61 -0.03
C ALA A 23 -6.17 -6.54 -0.35
N ASP A 24 -6.95 -6.26 -1.41
CA ASP A 24 -8.20 -6.95 -1.74
C ASP A 24 -9.24 -6.92 -0.59
N LEU A 25 -9.07 -5.99 0.35
CA LEU A 25 -10.00 -5.71 1.44
C LEU A 25 -11.05 -4.73 0.91
N LEU A 26 -12.09 -5.24 0.25
CA LEU A 26 -13.25 -4.43 -0.15
C LEU A 26 -14.01 -3.97 1.11
N GLU A 27 -13.56 -2.90 1.75
CA GLU A 27 -14.40 -2.18 2.71
C GLU A 27 -15.41 -1.35 1.91
N SER A 28 -16.70 -1.58 2.17
CA SER A 28 -17.70 -0.56 1.92
C SER A 28 -17.23 0.69 2.67
N THR A 29 -16.99 1.80 1.97
CA THR A 29 -16.62 3.06 2.62
C THR A 29 -17.72 3.40 3.61
N SER A 30 -17.51 3.08 4.88
CA SER A 30 -18.45 3.44 5.92
C SER A 30 -18.54 4.97 5.92
N ALA A 31 -19.74 5.52 6.09
CA ALA A 31 -19.96 6.97 6.03
C ALA A 31 -19.18 7.74 7.14
N GLN A 32 -18.59 7.02 8.10
CA GLN A 32 -17.92 7.57 9.25
C GLN A 32 -16.40 7.34 9.14
N TYR A 33 -15.64 8.44 9.03
CA TYR A 33 -14.18 8.40 8.89
C TYR A 33 -13.50 8.19 10.25
N TYR A 34 -12.65 7.16 10.32
CA TYR A 34 -11.75 6.94 11.45
C TYR A 34 -10.30 7.01 10.95
N PRO A 35 -9.51 8.02 11.35
CA PRO A 35 -8.11 8.12 10.93
C PRO A 35 -7.30 6.95 11.48
N THR A 36 -6.43 6.37 10.65
CA THR A 36 -5.42 5.40 11.11
C THR A 36 -4.59 6.05 12.22
N GLN A 37 -4.39 5.36 13.35
CA GLN A 37 -3.48 5.81 14.40
C GLN A 37 -2.12 5.13 14.23
N GLY A 38 -1.03 5.90 14.18
CA GLY A 38 0.32 5.35 14.02
C GLY A 38 0.55 4.79 12.61
N VAL A 39 0.84 3.49 12.52
CA VAL A 39 1.04 2.75 11.27
C VAL A 39 0.28 1.43 11.33
N ARG A 40 -0.46 1.11 10.27
CA ARG A 40 -1.11 -0.19 10.06
C ARG A 40 -0.35 -0.94 8.97
N ILE A 41 0.10 -2.16 9.24
CA ILE A 41 0.79 -3.01 8.27
C ILE A 41 -0.19 -4.07 7.78
N LEU A 42 -0.42 -4.13 6.47
CA LEU A 42 -1.21 -5.17 5.81
C LEU A 42 -0.25 -6.12 5.10
N GLU A 43 -0.25 -7.39 5.50
CA GLU A 43 0.55 -8.44 4.88
C GLU A 43 -0.27 -9.12 3.78
N ILE A 44 0.27 -9.14 2.56
CA ILE A 44 -0.40 -9.66 1.36
C ILE A 44 0.52 -10.69 0.72
N GLU A 45 -0.01 -11.85 0.37
CA GLU A 45 0.68 -12.80 -0.50
C GLU A 45 0.09 -12.73 -1.91
N LYS A 46 0.95 -12.54 -2.92
CA LYS A 46 0.52 -12.45 -4.32
C LYS A 46 1.41 -13.35 -5.18
N SER A 47 0.78 -14.18 -6.01
CA SER A 47 1.46 -14.91 -7.08
C SER A 47 1.55 -14.01 -8.30
N ILE A 48 2.76 -13.76 -8.81
CA ILE A 48 2.99 -12.98 -10.02
C ILE A 48 3.67 -13.83 -11.09
N THR A 49 3.39 -13.51 -12.35
CA THR A 49 4.09 -14.12 -13.48
C THR A 49 5.26 -13.23 -13.88
N VAL A 50 6.47 -13.75 -13.73
CA VAL A 50 7.72 -13.08 -14.12
C VAL A 50 8.19 -13.61 -15.45
N LEU A 51 8.46 -12.71 -16.40
CA LEU A 51 9.05 -13.05 -17.68
C LEU A 51 10.57 -13.07 -17.54
N ASP A 52 11.20 -14.23 -17.76
CA ASP A 52 12.66 -14.30 -17.84
C ASP A 52 13.13 -13.72 -19.18
N GLY A 53 13.62 -12.47 -19.13
CA GLY A 53 14.06 -11.70 -20.29
C GLY A 53 15.17 -12.34 -21.13
N LYS A 54 15.78 -13.44 -20.68
CA LYS A 54 16.79 -14.19 -21.44
C LYS A 54 16.27 -15.45 -22.13
N LYS A 55 15.12 -16.01 -21.73
CA LYS A 55 14.65 -17.33 -22.21
C LYS A 55 13.17 -17.38 -22.62
N GLY A 56 12.41 -16.28 -22.48
CA GLY A 56 11.01 -16.23 -22.90
C GLY A 56 10.08 -17.18 -22.15
N ARG A 57 10.57 -17.80 -21.07
CA ARG A 57 9.76 -18.65 -20.20
C ARG A 57 9.19 -17.79 -19.08
N ALA A 58 7.86 -17.80 -18.99
CA ALA A 58 7.16 -17.27 -17.83
C ALA A 58 7.35 -18.22 -16.65
N ARG A 59 7.62 -17.67 -15.46
CA ARG A 59 7.59 -18.41 -14.19
C ARG A 59 6.63 -17.73 -13.24
N GLU A 60 5.94 -18.51 -12.43
CA GLU A 60 5.18 -17.98 -11.30
C GLU A 60 6.11 -17.80 -10.10
N GLU A 61 6.03 -16.66 -9.45
CA GLU A 61 6.73 -16.38 -8.19
C GLU A 61 5.75 -15.85 -7.15
N ASN A 62 5.85 -16.38 -5.94
CA ASN A 62 5.11 -15.86 -4.80
C ASN A 62 5.90 -14.72 -4.14
N ILE A 63 5.24 -13.59 -3.96
CA ILE A 63 5.78 -12.40 -3.33
C ILE A 63 4.96 -12.08 -2.08
N GLN A 64 5.67 -11.78 -1.01
CA GLN A 64 5.09 -11.20 0.20
C GLN A 64 5.19 -9.68 0.09
N VAL A 65 4.06 -9.00 0.20
CA VAL A 65 3.97 -7.54 0.17
C VAL A 65 3.57 -7.06 1.55
N GLU A 66 4.32 -6.13 2.10
CA GLU A 66 3.93 -5.38 3.29
C GLU A 66 3.49 -3.98 2.86
N LEU A 67 2.21 -3.68 3.10
CA LEU A 67 1.63 -2.38 2.82
C LEU A 67 1.50 -1.60 4.12
N TRP A 68 2.30 -0.55 4.25
CA TRP A 68 2.41 0.29 5.44
C TRP A 68 1.50 1.53 5.27
N ASP A 69 0.27 1.43 5.77
CA ASP A 69 -0.72 2.51 5.82
C ASP A 69 -0.44 3.43 7.00
N THR A 70 0.08 4.62 6.71
CA THR A 70 0.58 5.55 7.73
C THR A 70 -0.47 6.57 8.16
N SER A 71 -0.52 6.90 9.44
CA SER A 71 -1.23 8.08 9.93
C SER A 71 -0.47 9.35 9.54
N SER A 72 -1.20 10.44 9.35
CA SER A 72 -0.59 11.76 9.18
C SER A 72 -0.60 12.45 10.53
N ASP A 73 0.57 12.64 11.14
CA ASP A 73 0.74 13.61 12.22
C ASP A 73 1.07 14.96 11.55
N GLU A 74 0.17 15.93 11.67
CA GLU A 74 0.25 17.24 10.98
C GLU A 74 1.52 18.04 11.33
N LYS A 75 2.30 17.58 12.30
CA LYS A 75 3.52 18.24 12.79
C LYS A 75 4.76 18.05 11.91
N LEU A 76 4.77 17.10 10.95
CA LEU A 76 6.03 16.64 10.33
C LEU A 76 6.17 16.90 8.82
N VAL A 77 5.13 17.30 8.07
CA VAL A 77 5.24 17.42 6.60
C VAL A 77 4.45 18.63 6.07
N PRO A 78 5.03 19.51 5.23
CA PRO A 78 4.29 20.59 4.58
C PRO A 78 3.15 19.99 3.75
N SER A 79 1.95 20.52 3.94
CA SER A 79 0.71 20.11 3.25
C SER A 79 0.90 20.02 1.73
N ARG A 80 1.27 18.83 1.24
CA ARG A 80 1.06 18.44 -0.15
C ARG A 80 -0.28 17.73 -0.19
N SER A 81 -1.24 18.26 -0.94
CA SER A 81 -2.65 17.81 -0.98
C SER A 81 -2.87 16.41 -1.54
N SER A 82 -1.84 15.56 -1.62
CA SER A 82 -1.86 14.31 -2.40
C SER A 82 -1.29 13.14 -1.61
N CYS A 83 -1.93 11.98 -1.75
CA CYS A 83 -1.38 10.69 -1.36
C CYS A 83 -0.21 10.32 -2.28
N ILE A 84 0.87 9.77 -1.72
CA ILE A 84 2.03 9.25 -2.45
C ILE A 84 2.22 7.79 -2.04
N ILE A 85 2.49 6.93 -3.03
CA ILE A 85 2.86 5.54 -2.82
C ILE A 85 4.36 5.43 -3.07
N LEU A 86 5.12 5.05 -2.04
CA LEU A 86 6.55 4.79 -2.14
C LEU A 86 6.76 3.28 -2.16
N VAL A 87 7.48 2.79 -3.17
CA VAL A 87 7.79 1.37 -3.32
C VAL A 87 9.28 1.18 -3.07
N ASN A 88 9.62 0.36 -2.07
CA ASN A 88 11.00 -0.03 -1.79
C ASN A 88 11.26 -1.42 -2.36
N LEU A 89 12.09 -1.50 -3.41
CA LEU A 89 12.41 -2.70 -4.17
C LEU A 89 13.67 -3.40 -3.65
#